data_AF-A0A7V9GKF5-F1
#
_entry.id   AF-A0A7V9GKF5-F1
#
_cell.length_a   1.000
_cell.length_b   1.000
_cell.length_c   1.000
_cell.angle_alpha   90.00
_cell.angle_beta   90.00
_cell.angle_gamma   90.00
#
_symmetry.space_group_name_H-M   'P 1'
#
loop_
_entity.id
_entity.type
_entity.pdbx_description
1 polymer ?
#
loop_
_entity_poly.entity_id
_entity_poly.type
_entity_poly.pdbx_seq_one_letter_code
_entity_poly.pdbx_strand_id
1 'polypeptide(L)'
;YSHEVCSAGFWPGNAALPFAAYYAYIYPEPSGFNEVVIHPGEAYYDQQLREFLLPYEAVRQSADPAKMLVEFLESSYAAAANLAGWDRKELER
;
A
#
# COMPACT_ATOMS: atom_id res chain seq x y z
N TYR A 1 1.45 10.77 15.03
CA TYR A 1 2.52 9.76 14.88
C TYR A 1 3.86 10.43 15.17
N SER A 2 4.61 9.94 16.17
CA SER A 2 5.95 10.46 16.54
C SER A 2 7.09 9.60 15.98
N HIS A 3 6.75 8.54 15.25
CA HIS A 3 7.67 7.54 14.71
C HIS A 3 7.27 7.24 13.26
N GLU A 4 8.26 6.81 12.49
CA GLU A 4 8.06 6.33 11.13
C GLU A 4 7.14 5.11 11.14
N VAL A 5 6.13 5.09 10.27
CA VAL A 5 5.15 4.01 10.20
C VAL A 5 4.87 3.68 8.75
N CYS A 6 4.82 2.39 8.43
CA CYS A 6 4.16 1.86 7.24
C CYS A 6 2.90 1.15 7.74
N SER A 7 1.74 1.59 7.28
CA SER A 7 0.46 1.03 7.67
C SER A 7 -0.30 0.55 6.46
N ALA A 8 -1.01 -0.56 6.61
CA ALA A 8 -1.91 -1.08 5.60
C ALA A 8 -3.21 -1.58 6.24
N GLY A 9 -4.29 -1.56 5.48
CA GLY A 9 -5.60 -1.96 5.98
C GLY A 9 -6.65 -2.06 4.90
N PHE A 10 -7.92 -2.02 5.33
CA PHE A 10 -9.07 -2.12 4.45
C PHE A 10 -10.05 -0.99 4.71
N TRP A 11 -10.42 -0.29 3.64
CA TRP A 11 -11.52 0.66 3.63
C TRP A 11 -12.76 -0.03 3.05
N PRO A 12 -13.89 -0.12 3.77
CA PRO A 12 -15.14 -0.63 3.22
C PRO A 12 -15.81 0.34 2.22
N GLY A 13 -15.26 1.55 2.09
CA GLY A 13 -15.80 2.66 1.32
C GLY A 13 -16.38 3.76 2.21
N ASN A 14 -16.31 5.00 1.74
CA ASN A 14 -16.88 6.19 2.37
C ASN A 14 -17.22 7.24 1.29
N ALA A 15 -17.59 8.47 1.69
CA ALA A 15 -17.95 9.52 0.73
C ALA A 15 -16.79 9.97 -0.18
N ALA A 16 -15.54 9.86 0.29
CA ALA A 16 -14.34 10.21 -0.47
C ALA A 16 -13.84 9.06 -1.36
N LEU A 17 -14.07 7.81 -0.93
CA LEU A 17 -13.74 6.60 -1.66
C LEU A 17 -14.99 5.71 -1.73
N PRO A 18 -15.87 5.86 -2.73
CA PRO A 18 -17.20 5.21 -2.76
C PRO A 18 -17.15 3.70 -3.07
N PHE A 19 -15.97 3.09 -2.99
CA PHE A 19 -15.73 1.67 -3.19
C PHE A 19 -14.80 1.13 -2.10
N ALA A 20 -14.87 -0.17 -1.89
CA ALA A 20 -13.98 -0.84 -0.96
C ALA A 20 -12.59 -1.03 -1.57
N ALA A 21 -11.54 -0.84 -0.77
CA ALA A 21 -10.16 -0.98 -1.20
C ALA A 21 -9.26 -1.40 -0.03
N TYR A 22 -8.19 -2.12 -0.35
CA TYR A 22 -7.04 -2.21 0.54
C TYR A 22 -6.19 -0.96 0.37
N TYR A 23 -5.57 -0.49 1.44
CA TYR A 23 -4.72 0.68 1.41
C TYR A 23 -3.36 0.41 2.03
N ALA A 24 -2.36 1.19 1.63
CA ALA A 24 -1.05 1.24 2.26
C ALA A 24 -0.45 2.66 2.19
N TYR A 25 0.13 3.14 3.28
CA TYR A 25 0.82 4.43 3.32
C TYR A 25 2.03 4.39 4.26
N ILE A 26 2.91 5.37 4.09
CA ILE A 26 4.04 5.62 5.00
C ILE A 26 3.99 7.07 5.52
N TYR A 27 4.33 7.25 6.81
CA TYR A 27 4.46 8.57 7.41
C TYR A 27 5.75 8.69 8.24
N PRO A 28 6.53 9.79 8.11
CA PRO A 28 6.40 10.80 7.05
C PRO A 28 6.65 10.17 5.68
N GLU A 29 5.98 10.68 4.66
CA GLU A 29 6.15 10.16 3.31
C GLU A 29 7.53 10.54 2.75
N PRO A 30 8.39 9.56 2.37
CA PRO A 30 9.68 9.85 1.79
C PRO A 30 9.51 10.34 0.33
N SER A 31 10.50 11.10 -0.14
CA SER A 31 10.50 11.62 -1.50
C SER A 31 10.44 10.46 -2.52
N GLY A 32 9.54 10.58 -3.51
CA GLY A 32 9.36 9.61 -4.58
C GLY A 32 8.43 8.44 -4.24
N PHE A 33 7.87 8.35 -3.01
CA PHE A 33 6.96 7.25 -2.65
C PHE A 33 5.71 7.19 -3.54
N ASN A 34 5.14 8.34 -3.87
CA ASN A 34 4.00 8.50 -4.76
C ASN A 34 4.28 8.17 -6.24
N GLU A 35 5.55 7.94 -6.61
CA GLU A 35 6.00 7.63 -7.97
C GLU A 35 6.42 6.16 -8.13
N VAL A 36 6.48 5.41 -7.02
CA VAL A 36 6.89 4.00 -7.07
C VAL A 36 5.82 3.16 -7.75
N VAL A 37 6.24 2.37 -8.72
CA VAL A 37 5.43 1.29 -9.26
C VAL A 37 5.43 0.15 -8.25
N ILE A 38 4.26 -0.13 -7.68
CA ILE A 38 4.04 -1.29 -6.82
C ILE A 38 3.23 -2.35 -7.57
N HIS A 39 3.11 -3.53 -6.97
CA HIS A 39 2.34 -4.64 -7.51
C HIS A 39 1.15 -4.92 -6.60
N PRO A 40 0.06 -5.54 -7.09
CA PRO A 40 -0.22 -5.91 -8.47
C PRO A 40 -0.51 -4.68 -9.34
N GLY A 41 -0.62 -4.83 -10.66
CA GLY A 41 -0.79 -3.71 -11.59
C GLY A 41 -2.10 -2.93 -11.43
N GLU A 42 -3.07 -3.50 -10.71
CA GLU A 42 -4.33 -2.90 -10.32
C GLU A 42 -4.20 -1.94 -9.14
N ALA A 43 -3.06 -1.96 -8.43
CA ALA A 43 -2.77 -1.00 -7.38
C ALA A 43 -2.31 0.34 -7.96
N TYR A 44 -2.72 1.43 -7.33
CA TYR A 44 -2.36 2.79 -7.76
C TYR A 44 -2.24 3.73 -6.56
N TYR A 45 -1.51 4.83 -6.73
CA TYR A 45 -1.38 5.85 -5.69
C TYR A 45 -2.47 6.92 -5.83
N ASP A 46 -3.22 7.18 -4.76
CA ASP A 46 -4.19 8.27 -4.69
C ASP A 46 -3.55 9.52 -4.07
N GLN A 47 -3.44 10.59 -4.86
CA GLN A 47 -2.78 11.83 -4.42
C GLN A 47 -3.56 12.62 -3.37
N GLN A 48 -4.88 12.44 -3.28
CA GLN A 48 -5.71 13.16 -2.32
C GLN A 48 -5.63 12.49 -0.95
N LEU A 49 -5.69 11.16 -0.92
CA LEU A 49 -5.56 10.36 0.29
C LEU A 49 -4.10 10.20 0.73
N ARG A 50 -3.15 10.30 -0.20
CA ARG A 50 -1.73 10.01 -0.03
C ARG A 50 -1.47 8.56 0.40
N GLU A 51 -2.21 7.65 -0.22
CA GLU A 51 -2.14 6.21 0.03
C GLU A 51 -2.09 5.45 -1.30
N PHE A 52 -1.40 4.31 -1.31
CA PHE A 52 -1.64 3.30 -2.33
C PHE A 52 -2.95 2.59 -2.06
N LEU A 53 -3.73 2.35 -3.11
CA LEU A 53 -5.00 1.67 -3.07
C LEU A 53 -4.99 0.45 -4.00
N LEU A 54 -5.55 -0.66 -3.52
CA LEU A 54 -5.88 -1.83 -4.33
C LEU A 54 -7.41 -2.05 -4.24
N PRO A 55 -8.16 -1.82 -5.34
CA PRO A 55 -9.60 -2.00 -5.35
C PRO A 55 -10.01 -3.42 -4.92
N TYR A 56 -10.93 -3.52 -3.97
CA TYR A 56 -11.43 -4.82 -3.49
C TYR A 56 -12.06 -5.63 -4.64
N GLU A 57 -12.69 -4.96 -5.60
CA GLU A 57 -13.26 -5.63 -6.76
C GLU A 57 -12.21 -6.34 -7.61
N ALA A 58 -11.03 -5.75 -7.80
CA ALA A 58 -9.92 -6.40 -8.51
C ALA A 58 -9.46 -7.67 -7.77
N VAL A 59 -9.30 -7.58 -6.45
CA VAL A 59 -8.95 -8.73 -5.59
C VAL A 59 -10.00 -9.83 -5.67
N ARG A 60 -11.28 -9.46 -5.62
CA ARG A 60 -12.41 -10.40 -5.70
C ARG A 60 -12.51 -11.11 -7.05
N GLN A 61 -12.09 -10.46 -8.14
CA GLN A 61 -12.12 -11.01 -9.49
C GLN A 61 -10.83 -11.77 -9.88
N SER A 62 -9.78 -11.67 -9.07
CA SER A 62 -8.52 -12.38 -9.29
C SER A 62 -8.68 -13.89 -9.23
N ALA A 63 -7.87 -14.60 -10.02
CA ALA A 63 -7.75 -16.05 -9.94
C ALA A 63 -7.15 -16.52 -8.60
N ASP A 64 -6.36 -15.66 -7.95
CA ASP A 64 -5.77 -15.92 -6.62
C ASP A 64 -5.83 -14.63 -5.77
N PRO A 65 -6.96 -14.39 -5.07
CA PRO A 65 -7.15 -13.19 -4.26
C PRO A 65 -6.14 -13.05 -3.13
N ALA A 66 -5.75 -14.16 -2.50
CA ALA A 66 -4.81 -14.15 -1.38
C ALA A 66 -3.41 -13.73 -1.85
N LYS A 67 -2.93 -14.32 -2.95
CA LYS A 67 -1.66 -13.95 -3.54
C LYS A 67 -1.63 -12.48 -3.97
N MET A 68 -2.68 -12.02 -4.63
CA MET A 68 -2.78 -10.63 -5.09
C MET A 68 -2.71 -9.63 -3.93
N LEU A 69 -3.37 -9.93 -2.81
CA LEU A 69 -3.31 -9.09 -1.61
C LEU A 69 -1.92 -9.12 -0.97
N VAL A 70 -1.29 -10.29 -0.87
CA VAL A 70 0.08 -10.40 -0.32
C VAL A 70 1.06 -9.61 -1.17
N GLU A 71 0.98 -9.70 -2.49
CA GLU A 71 1.83 -8.96 -3.43
C GLU A 71 1.70 -7.43 -3.25
N PHE A 72 0.49 -6.95 -2.97
CA PHE A 72 0.25 -5.56 -2.60
C PHE A 72 0.91 -5.14 -1.30
N LEU A 73 0.73 -5.94 -0.24
CA LEU A 73 1.32 -5.65 1.07
C LEU A 73 2.85 -5.67 1.01
N GLU A 74 3.43 -6.66 0.35
CA GLU A 74 4.89 -6.83 0.23
C GLU A 74 5.52 -5.72 -0.63
N SER A 75 4.93 -5.39 -1.78
CA SER A 75 5.50 -4.39 -2.68
C SER A 75 5.37 -2.96 -2.13
N SER A 76 4.25 -2.61 -1.49
CA SER A 76 4.07 -1.32 -0.82
C SER A 76 5.00 -1.17 0.38
N TYR A 77 5.18 -2.23 1.19
CA TYR A 77 6.16 -2.24 2.28
C TYR A 77 7.60 -2.12 1.77
N ALA A 78 7.96 -2.84 0.71
CA ALA A 78 9.29 -2.74 0.12
C ALA A 78 9.58 -1.32 -0.40
N ALA A 79 8.61 -0.68 -1.06
CA ALA A 79 8.71 0.71 -1.51
C ALA A 79 8.94 1.67 -0.33
N ALA A 80 8.13 1.51 0.72
CA ALA A 80 8.21 2.30 1.95
C ALA A 80 9.58 2.16 2.64
N ALA A 81 9.98 0.93 2.94
CA ALA A 81 11.23 0.65 3.65
C ALA A 81 12.48 1.08 2.87
N ASN A 82 12.49 0.87 1.55
CA ASN A 82 13.63 1.27 0.71
C ASN A 82 13.79 2.79 0.64
N LEU A 83 12.70 3.54 0.47
CA LEU A 83 12.74 5.00 0.37
C LEU A 83 12.96 5.69 1.72
N ALA A 84 12.49 5.10 2.81
CA ALA A 84 12.75 5.59 4.16
C ALA A 84 14.14 5.15 4.70
N GLY A 85 14.86 4.28 3.97
CA GLY A 85 16.17 3.82 4.37
C GLY A 85 16.17 2.91 5.60
N TRP A 86 15.08 2.17 5.83
CA TRP A 86 14.97 1.25 6.97
C TRP A 86 15.88 0.03 6.79
N ASP A 87 16.51 -0.41 7.89
CA ASP A 87 17.25 -1.68 7.87
C ASP A 87 16.27 -2.86 7.90
N ARG A 88 15.87 -3.30 6.70
CA ARG A 88 14.96 -4.44 6.53
C ARG A 88 15.50 -5.73 7.16
N LYS A 89 16.83 -5.92 7.23
CA LYS A 89 17.40 -7.13 7.83
C LYS A 89 17.19 -7.20 9.33
N GLU A 90 17.10 -6.05 10.01
CA GLU A 90 16.75 -6.01 11.42
C GLU A 90 15.24 -6.15 11.66
N LEU A 91 14.41 -5.72 10.71
CA LEU A 91 12.95 -5.71 10.83
C LEU A 91 12.27 -7.03 10.41
N GLU A 92 12.82 -7.76 9.46
CA GLU A 92 12.19 -8.95 8.84
C GLU A 92 12.66 -10.30 9.44
N ARG A 93 12.93 -10.34 10.75
CA ARG A 93 13.41 -11.55 11.44
C ARG A 93 12.34 -12.60 11.74
#